data_AF-A0A0C9YP67-F1
#
_entry.id   AF-A0A0C9YP67-F1
#
_cell.length_a   1.000
_cell.length_b   1.000
_cell.length_c   1.000
_cell.angle_alpha   90.00
_cell.angle_beta   90.00
_cell.angle_gamma   90.00
#
_symmetry.space_group_name_H-M   'P 1'
#
loop_
_entity.id
_entity.type
_entity.pdbx_description
1 polymer ?
#
loop_
_entity_poly.entity_id
_entity_poly.type
_entity_poly.pdbx_seq_one_letter_code
_entity_poly.pdbx_strand_id
1 'polypeptide(L)'
;MSFHPAHMDPVAWDFIHQYATGTMTLPSVESGLRAHLRDQYIDSDWQPALKAVMEAEDNNMALDAISALHTAALLRSGIKIHIPTLTPAAAESAQRPNQLTSVESEVMESVRHLKEQNCIFGRLPSIDELVEPPEERELPEPILDGSIRAIADTVRFEMAAANGTVIDVDDSNDSNEDDTGNVTAPTRSELIELCKQLEAGCMHYGGDPHISLDLSSYLIKFRAHLQREEFLSAKQTTLNMYFTS
;
A
#
# COMPACT_ATOMS: atom_id res chain seq x y z
N MET A 1 7.39 -9.11 32.59
CA MET A 1 8.20 -10.04 31.78
C MET A 1 7.26 -10.66 30.76
N SER A 2 7.37 -10.24 29.51
CA SER A 2 6.43 -10.62 28.46
C SER A 2 6.77 -12.02 27.98
N PHE A 3 5.98 -13.03 28.38
CA PHE A 3 6.09 -14.38 27.84
C PHE A 3 5.65 -14.33 26.37
N HIS A 4 6.61 -14.22 25.45
CA HIS A 4 6.33 -14.50 24.06
C HIS A 4 6.06 -16.00 23.93
N PRO A 5 4.98 -16.41 23.23
CA PRO A 5 4.75 -17.82 22.95
C PRO A 5 5.96 -18.42 22.22
N ALA A 6 6.31 -19.67 22.53
CA ALA A 6 7.46 -20.34 21.92
C ALA A 6 7.46 -20.31 20.38
N HIS A 7 6.28 -20.39 19.76
CA HIS A 7 6.12 -20.31 18.30
C HIS A 7 6.38 -18.92 17.70
N MET A 8 6.61 -17.89 18.52
CA MET A 8 7.04 -16.55 18.08
C MET A 8 8.52 -16.28 18.39
N ASP A 9 9.27 -17.27 18.89
CA ASP A 9 10.70 -17.10 19.20
C ASP A 9 11.53 -17.10 17.90
N PRO A 10 12.20 -16.00 17.56
CA PRO A 10 12.97 -15.88 16.31
C PRO A 10 14.20 -16.81 16.28
N VAL A 11 14.79 -17.12 17.43
CA VAL A 11 15.92 -18.05 17.51
C VAL A 11 15.45 -19.48 17.30
N ALA A 12 14.25 -19.82 17.76
CA ALA A 12 13.66 -21.12 17.47
C ALA A 12 13.39 -21.31 15.96
N TRP A 13 12.92 -20.27 15.27
CA TRP A 13 12.75 -20.30 13.81
C TRP A 13 14.07 -20.35 13.04
N ASP A 14 15.16 -19.78 13.57
CA ASP A 14 16.49 -19.89 12.96
C ASP A 14 16.97 -21.35 12.89
N PHE A 15 16.71 -22.16 13.93
CA PHE A 15 17.00 -23.60 13.88
C PHE A 15 16.26 -24.30 12.74
N ILE A 16 14.98 -23.97 12.53
CA ILE A 16 14.17 -24.51 11.44
C ILE A 16 14.72 -24.07 10.06
N HIS A 17 15.17 -22.82 9.93
CA HIS A 17 15.84 -22.33 8.72
C HIS A 17 17.16 -23.06 8.44
N GLN A 18 17.96 -23.33 9.47
CA GLN A 18 19.21 -24.10 9.32
C GLN A 18 18.94 -25.56 8.92
N TYR A 19 17.83 -26.14 9.36
CA TYR A 19 17.40 -27.46 8.91
C TYR A 19 16.98 -27.44 7.43
N ALA A 20 16.20 -26.44 7.00
CA ALA A 20 15.76 -26.30 5.61
C ALA A 20 16.87 -26.01 4.60
N THR A 21 17.95 -25.37 5.03
CA THR A 21 19.13 -25.15 4.18
C THR A 21 20.06 -26.36 4.14
N GLY A 22 19.75 -27.43 4.87
CA GLY A 22 20.59 -28.63 5.00
C GLY A 22 21.82 -28.44 5.88
N THR A 23 21.91 -27.31 6.60
CA THR A 23 23.03 -26.99 7.51
C THR A 23 22.97 -27.83 8.79
N MET A 24 21.77 -28.21 9.22
CA MET A 24 21.54 -29.10 10.36
C MET A 24 20.72 -30.34 9.97
N THR A 25 20.82 -31.40 10.78
CA THR A 25 20.00 -32.62 10.65
C THR A 25 18.79 -32.57 11.59
N LEU A 26 17.76 -33.38 11.33
CA LEU A 26 16.53 -33.42 12.14
C LEU A 26 16.79 -33.68 13.65
N PRO A 27 17.67 -34.62 14.05
CA PRO A 27 17.97 -34.80 15.48
C PRO A 27 18.64 -33.58 16.13
N SER A 28 19.46 -32.85 15.36
CA SER A 28 20.16 -31.66 15.83
C SER A 28 19.20 -30.48 15.98
N VAL A 29 18.25 -30.30 15.05
CA VAL A 29 17.25 -29.22 15.14
C VAL A 29 16.30 -29.44 16.31
N GLU A 30 15.80 -30.66 16.51
CA GLU A 30 14.93 -30.99 17.65
C GLU A 30 15.64 -30.80 18.99
N SER A 31 16.91 -31.20 19.08
CA SER A 31 17.73 -31.00 20.28
C SER A 31 17.97 -29.53 20.55
N GLY A 32 18.23 -28.73 19.51
CA GLY A 32 18.39 -27.27 19.59
C GLY A 32 17.12 -26.57 20.09
N LEU A 33 15.96 -26.93 19.51
CA LEU A 33 14.65 -26.42 19.93
C LEU A 33 14.33 -26.76 21.39
N ARG A 34 14.55 -28.00 21.81
CA ARG A 34 14.33 -28.43 23.21
C ARG A 34 15.26 -27.71 24.17
N ALA A 35 16.53 -27.55 23.83
CA ALA A 35 17.50 -26.87 24.68
C ALA A 35 17.21 -25.37 24.83
N HIS A 36 16.76 -24.74 23.75
CA HIS A 36 16.47 -23.30 23.71
C HIS A 36 15.13 -22.96 24.37
N LEU A 37 14.05 -23.65 24.00
CA LEU A 37 12.69 -23.38 24.47
C LEU A 37 12.37 -24.03 25.82
N ARG A 38 13.11 -25.07 26.22
CA ARG A 38 12.96 -25.80 27.49
C ARG A 38 11.50 -26.16 27.77
N ASP A 39 10.93 -25.65 28.86
CA ASP A 39 9.56 -25.92 29.31
C ASP A 39 8.47 -25.38 28.37
N GLN A 40 8.84 -24.53 27.41
CA GLN A 40 7.92 -23.98 26.41
C GLN A 40 7.96 -24.76 25.09
N TYR A 41 8.81 -25.78 24.96
CA TYR A 41 8.83 -26.64 23.78
C TYR A 41 7.62 -27.57 23.78
N ILE A 42 6.74 -27.38 22.80
CA ILE A 42 5.61 -28.26 22.52
C ILE A 42 5.84 -28.86 21.15
N ASP A 43 6.10 -30.17 21.09
CA ASP A 43 6.40 -30.88 19.84
C ASP A 43 5.35 -30.62 18.75
N SER A 44 4.05 -30.69 19.11
CA SER A 44 2.95 -30.46 18.17
C SER A 44 2.95 -29.10 17.50
N ASP A 45 3.54 -28.07 18.12
CA ASP A 45 3.60 -26.72 17.55
C ASP A 45 4.68 -26.63 16.46
N TRP A 46 5.71 -27.48 16.53
CA TRP A 46 6.87 -27.48 15.61
C TRP A 46 6.79 -28.57 14.54
N GLN A 47 6.01 -29.63 14.76
CA GLN A 47 5.78 -30.71 13.77
C GLN A 47 5.36 -30.20 12.38
N PRO A 48 4.44 -29.22 12.23
CA PRO A 48 4.08 -28.70 10.92
C PRO A 48 5.26 -28.09 10.16
N ALA A 49 6.15 -27.38 10.85
CA ALA A 49 7.33 -26.77 10.25
C ALA A 49 8.37 -27.83 9.86
N LEU A 50 8.64 -28.80 10.73
CA LEU A 50 9.57 -29.90 10.44
C LEU A 50 9.07 -30.77 9.27
N LYS A 51 7.78 -31.09 9.26
CA LYS A 51 7.13 -31.84 8.18
C LYS A 51 7.18 -31.09 6.85
N ALA A 52 6.94 -29.78 6.85
CA ALA A 52 7.04 -28.95 5.65
C ALA A 52 8.44 -28.99 5.02
N VAL A 53 9.49 -28.99 5.84
CA VAL A 53 10.88 -29.13 5.34
C VAL A 53 11.12 -30.53 4.76
N MET A 54 10.60 -31.57 5.40
CA MET A 54 10.75 -32.94 4.91
C MET A 54 9.98 -33.23 3.62
N GLU A 55 8.85 -32.55 3.39
CA GLU A 55 8.00 -32.73 2.22
C GLU A 55 8.41 -31.85 1.03
N ALA A 56 9.29 -30.87 1.25
CA ALA A 56 9.78 -29.99 0.21
C ALA A 56 10.76 -30.72 -0.73
N GLU A 57 10.60 -30.46 -2.03
CA GLU A 57 11.46 -31.06 -3.07
C GLU A 57 12.84 -30.40 -3.12
N ASP A 58 12.92 -29.11 -2.76
CA ASP A 58 14.16 -28.34 -2.69
C ASP A 58 14.15 -27.33 -1.53
N ASN A 59 15.33 -26.74 -1.28
CA ASN A 59 15.53 -25.79 -0.19
C ASN A 59 14.69 -24.50 -0.36
N ASN A 60 14.38 -24.08 -1.59
CA ASN A 60 13.60 -22.86 -1.81
C ASN A 60 12.14 -23.10 -1.41
N MET A 61 11.57 -24.25 -1.82
CA MET A 61 10.22 -24.66 -1.42
C MET A 61 10.11 -24.85 0.10
N ALA A 62 11.14 -25.40 0.74
CA ALA A 62 11.19 -25.52 2.20
C ALA A 62 11.18 -24.15 2.88
N LEU A 63 11.98 -23.21 2.39
CA LEU A 63 12.06 -21.85 2.93
C LEU A 63 10.76 -21.06 2.75
N ASP A 64 10.09 -21.19 1.60
CA ASP A 64 8.80 -20.57 1.34
C ASP A 64 7.72 -21.12 2.29
N ALA A 65 7.69 -22.44 2.49
CA ALA A 65 6.76 -23.09 3.41
C ALA A 65 7.01 -22.66 4.87
N ILE A 66 8.28 -22.57 5.29
CA ILE A 66 8.65 -22.04 6.61
C ILE A 66 8.23 -20.59 6.77
N SER A 67 8.47 -19.75 5.77
CA SER A 67 8.11 -18.33 5.80
C SER A 67 6.60 -18.12 5.96
N ALA A 68 5.80 -18.92 5.23
CA ALA A 68 4.35 -18.91 5.37
C ALA A 68 3.90 -19.36 6.77
N LEU A 69 4.49 -20.42 7.32
CA LEU A 69 4.18 -20.90 8.67
C LEU A 69 4.63 -19.93 9.77
N HIS A 70 5.79 -19.30 9.62
CA HIS A 70 6.28 -18.26 10.52
C HIS A 70 5.34 -17.05 10.52
N THR A 71 4.91 -16.60 9.33
CA THR A 71 3.93 -15.52 9.19
C THR A 71 2.60 -15.89 9.84
N ALA A 72 2.10 -17.10 9.62
CA ALA A 72 0.88 -17.60 10.27
C ALA A 72 1.04 -17.66 11.80
N ALA A 73 2.20 -18.09 12.31
CA ALA A 73 2.49 -18.13 13.74
C ALA A 73 2.51 -16.72 14.35
N LEU A 74 3.06 -15.72 13.65
CA LEU A 74 3.03 -14.31 14.07
C LEU A 74 1.60 -13.75 14.12
N LEU A 75 0.77 -14.11 13.14
CA LEU A 75 -0.63 -13.68 13.07
C LEU A 75 -1.52 -14.35 14.13
N ARG A 76 -1.11 -15.48 14.70
CA ARG A 76 -1.77 -16.16 15.82
C ARG A 76 -1.50 -15.48 17.18
N SER A 77 -1.02 -14.24 17.20
CA SER A 77 -1.09 -13.40 18.39
C SER A 77 -2.51 -13.54 18.97
N GLY A 78 -2.63 -13.92 20.24
CA GLY A 78 -3.89 -14.28 20.88
C GLY A 78 -4.90 -13.13 21.04
N ILE A 79 -4.84 -12.12 20.18
CA ILE A 79 -5.82 -11.04 20.05
C ILE A 79 -7.07 -11.63 19.40
N LYS A 80 -7.87 -12.34 20.19
CA LYS A 80 -9.28 -12.58 19.88
C LYS A 80 -10.00 -11.25 20.04
N ILE A 81 -10.17 -10.52 18.93
CA ILE A 81 -11.22 -9.51 18.86
C ILE A 81 -12.54 -10.28 18.89
N HIS A 82 -13.12 -10.42 20.09
CA HIS A 82 -14.50 -10.87 20.22
C HIS A 82 -15.39 -9.75 19.68
N ILE A 83 -15.74 -9.84 18.40
CA ILE A 83 -16.90 -9.12 17.87
C ILE A 83 -18.11 -9.96 18.32
N PRO A 84 -18.99 -9.46 19.20
CA PRO A 84 -20.19 -10.18 19.57
C PRO A 84 -21.03 -10.39 18.31
N THR A 85 -21.14 -11.64 17.86
CA THR A 85 -22.08 -12.03 16.82
C THR A 85 -23.49 -11.79 17.37
N LEU A 86 -24.12 -10.72 16.91
CA LEU A 86 -25.53 -10.42 17.11
C LEU A 86 -26.35 -11.64 16.69
N THR A 87 -26.87 -12.35 17.67
CA THR A 87 -27.86 -13.41 17.46
C THR A 87 -29.17 -12.71 17.06
N PRO A 88 -29.87 -13.16 16.00
CA PRO A 88 -31.07 -12.49 15.48
C PRO A 88 -32.28 -12.47 16.44
N ALA A 89 -32.14 -13.03 17.64
CA ALA A 89 -33.18 -13.03 18.68
C ALA A 89 -33.13 -11.80 19.62
N ALA A 90 -32.11 -10.92 19.51
CA ALA A 90 -31.98 -9.70 20.31
C ALA A 90 -32.28 -8.41 19.53
N ALA A 91 -32.92 -8.51 18.36
CA ALA A 91 -33.21 -7.37 17.48
C ALA A 91 -34.32 -6.43 18.00
N GLU A 92 -34.99 -6.73 19.12
CA GLU A 92 -36.11 -5.91 19.62
C GLU A 92 -35.77 -5.03 20.84
N SER A 93 -34.51 -4.94 21.26
CA SER A 93 -34.13 -3.95 22.27
C SER A 93 -32.68 -3.46 22.11
N ALA A 94 -32.35 -2.95 20.92
CA ALA A 94 -31.17 -2.13 20.76
C ALA A 94 -31.50 -0.70 21.20
N GLN A 95 -31.47 -0.44 22.50
CA GLN A 95 -31.28 0.94 22.96
C GLN A 95 -29.93 1.41 22.41
N ARG A 96 -29.97 2.29 21.40
CA ARG A 96 -28.80 3.05 20.94
C ARG A 96 -28.16 3.64 22.18
N PRO A 97 -26.93 3.23 22.56
CA PRO A 97 -26.35 3.68 23.81
C PRO A 97 -26.33 5.21 23.81
N ASN A 98 -26.87 5.82 24.86
CA ASN A 98 -27.11 7.27 24.94
C ASN A 98 -25.85 8.13 24.65
N GLN A 99 -24.67 7.54 24.74
CA GLN A 99 -23.39 8.14 24.36
C GLN A 99 -23.25 8.34 22.85
N LEU A 100 -23.69 7.38 22.02
CA LEU A 100 -23.67 7.50 20.56
C LEU A 100 -24.58 8.64 20.10
N THR A 101 -25.79 8.75 20.66
CA THR A 101 -26.70 9.85 20.32
C THR A 101 -26.14 11.21 20.71
N SER A 102 -25.40 11.29 21.81
CA SER A 102 -24.75 12.53 22.24
C SER A 102 -23.66 12.95 21.27
N VAL A 103 -22.76 12.03 20.93
CA VAL A 103 -21.64 12.29 20.01
C VAL A 103 -22.14 12.62 18.61
N GLU A 104 -23.12 11.87 18.09
CA GLU A 104 -23.74 12.16 16.79
C GLU A 104 -24.37 13.56 16.77
N SER A 105 -25.02 13.98 17.87
CA SER A 105 -25.61 15.32 17.96
C SER A 105 -24.57 16.44 17.98
N GLU A 106 -23.45 16.24 18.69
CA GLU A 106 -22.34 17.18 18.79
C GLU A 106 -21.60 17.34 17.45
N VAL A 107 -21.36 16.22 16.76
CA VAL A 107 -20.79 16.22 15.41
C VAL A 107 -21.70 16.99 14.44
N MET A 108 -23.00 16.69 14.45
CA MET A 108 -23.95 17.37 13.56
C MET A 108 -24.14 18.84 13.92
N GLU A 109 -23.97 19.24 15.18
CA GLU A 109 -23.95 20.65 15.59
C GLU A 109 -22.74 21.38 15.03
N SER A 110 -21.55 20.77 15.09
CA SER A 110 -20.34 21.31 14.49
C SER A 110 -20.48 21.47 12.96
N VAL A 111 -21.10 20.50 12.29
CA VAL A 111 -21.38 20.55 10.84
C VAL A 111 -22.38 21.68 10.51
N ARG A 112 -23.39 21.92 11.35
CA ARG A 112 -24.30 23.07 11.19
C ARG A 112 -23.58 24.40 11.39
N HIS A 113 -22.69 24.49 12.36
CA HIS A 113 -21.90 25.70 12.57
C HIS A 113 -21.00 26.00 11.36
N LEU A 114 -20.36 24.98 10.78
CA LEU A 114 -19.58 25.12 9.54
C LEU A 114 -20.43 25.55 8.35
N LYS A 115 -21.68 25.08 8.26
CA LYS A 115 -22.66 25.51 7.26
C LYS A 115 -23.00 26.99 7.40
N GLU A 116 -23.27 27.45 8.62
CA GLU A 116 -23.59 28.86 8.92
C GLU A 116 -22.41 29.80 8.60
N GLN A 117 -21.18 29.30 8.73
CA GLN A 117 -19.97 30.02 8.33
C GLN A 117 -19.65 29.95 6.83
N ASN A 118 -20.55 29.38 6.00
CA ASN A 118 -20.36 29.17 4.57
C ASN A 118 -19.16 28.28 4.21
N CYS A 119 -18.72 27.40 5.12
CA CYS A 119 -17.65 26.43 4.85
C CYS A 119 -18.17 25.16 4.17
N ILE A 120 -19.48 24.89 4.24
CA ILE A 120 -20.13 23.74 3.57
C ILE A 120 -21.16 24.26 2.58
N PHE A 121 -20.98 23.95 1.30
CA PHE A 121 -21.89 24.34 0.23
C PHE A 121 -22.91 23.24 -0.07
N GLY A 122 -24.10 23.60 -0.56
CA GLY A 122 -25.10 22.63 -1.02
C GLY A 122 -25.98 22.06 0.10
N ARG A 123 -26.32 20.78 0.04
CA ARG A 123 -27.11 20.07 1.08
C ARG A 123 -26.20 19.72 2.26
N LEU A 124 -26.73 19.72 3.48
CA LEU A 124 -25.97 19.29 4.65
C LEU A 124 -25.87 17.75 4.62
N PRO A 125 -24.66 17.17 4.70
CA PRO A 125 -24.50 15.71 4.69
C PRO A 125 -25.09 15.10 5.97
N SER A 126 -25.62 13.88 5.86
CA SER A 126 -26.05 13.10 7.01
C SER A 126 -24.85 12.52 7.77
N ILE A 127 -25.07 12.05 9.00
CA ILE A 127 -24.00 11.40 9.77
C ILE A 127 -23.46 10.15 9.06
N ASP A 128 -24.33 9.39 8.39
CA ASP A 128 -23.96 8.19 7.65
C ASP A 128 -23.12 8.55 6.41
N GLU A 129 -23.46 9.65 5.72
CA GLU A 129 -22.68 10.18 4.59
C GLU A 129 -21.31 10.76 5.03
N LEU A 130 -21.16 11.16 6.30
CA LEU A 130 -19.88 11.63 6.84
C LEU A 130 -18.96 10.49 7.27
N VAL A 131 -19.53 9.40 7.79
CA VAL A 131 -18.77 8.23 8.24
C VAL A 131 -18.42 7.31 7.07
N GLU A 132 -19.31 7.23 6.07
CA GLU A 132 -19.10 6.48 4.85
C GLU A 132 -19.48 7.34 3.64
N PRO A 133 -18.59 8.23 3.19
CA PRO A 133 -18.84 9.03 2.01
C PRO A 133 -18.98 8.10 0.78
N PRO A 134 -19.97 8.36 -0.10
CA PRO A 134 -20.21 7.51 -1.27
C PRO A 134 -19.00 7.42 -2.20
N GLU A 135 -18.14 8.43 -2.20
CA GLU A 135 -16.90 8.49 -2.98
C GLU A 135 -15.86 7.44 -2.54
N GLU A 136 -15.88 6.99 -1.27
CA GLU A 136 -14.95 5.96 -0.76
C GLU A 136 -15.41 4.53 -1.09
N ARG A 137 -16.67 4.35 -1.52
CA ARG A 137 -17.22 3.02 -1.85
C ARG A 137 -16.76 2.47 -3.19
N GLU A 138 -16.19 3.32 -4.05
CA GLU A 138 -15.76 2.98 -5.42
C GLU A 138 -14.24 3.02 -5.62
N LEU A 139 -13.45 2.99 -4.55
CA LEU A 139 -12.01 2.81 -4.72
C LEU A 139 -11.75 1.38 -5.23
N PRO A 140 -11.03 1.22 -6.36
CA PRO A 140 -10.49 -0.07 -6.75
C PRO A 140 -9.68 -0.64 -5.58
N GLU A 141 -9.75 -1.95 -5.36
CA GLU A 141 -8.91 -2.64 -4.37
C GLU A 141 -7.45 -2.15 -4.48
N PRO A 142 -6.74 -1.96 -3.34
CA PRO A 142 -5.39 -1.44 -3.39
C PRO A 142 -4.53 -2.33 -4.30
N ILE A 143 -4.07 -1.77 -5.41
CA ILE A 143 -3.21 -2.42 -6.42
C ILE A 143 -1.84 -2.84 -5.83
N LEU A 144 -1.58 -2.49 -4.56
CA LEU A 144 -0.44 -2.96 -3.81
C LEU A 144 -0.82 -4.25 -3.09
N ASP A 145 -0.27 -5.36 -3.57
CA ASP A 145 -0.20 -6.70 -2.96
C ASP A 145 0.30 -6.72 -1.50
N GLY A 146 0.53 -5.56 -0.86
CA GLY A 146 1.00 -5.43 0.51
C GLY A 146 2.38 -6.05 0.75
N SER A 147 3.00 -6.64 -0.27
CA SER A 147 4.27 -7.32 -0.15
C SER A 147 5.38 -6.30 0.02
N ILE A 148 6.23 -6.56 1.02
CA ILE A 148 7.42 -5.76 1.34
C ILE A 148 8.30 -5.57 0.09
N ARG A 149 8.23 -6.51 -0.86
CA ARG A 149 8.92 -6.46 -2.16
C ARG A 149 8.42 -5.30 -3.03
N ALA A 150 7.10 -5.13 -3.19
CA ALA A 150 6.53 -4.03 -3.98
C ALA A 150 6.92 -2.65 -3.40
N ILE A 151 6.99 -2.55 -2.07
CA ILE A 151 7.44 -1.33 -1.38
C ILE A 151 8.93 -1.10 -1.63
N ALA A 152 9.76 -2.13 -1.48
CA ALA A 152 11.21 -2.03 -1.69
C ALA A 152 11.57 -1.70 -3.14
N ASP A 153 10.82 -2.21 -4.12
CA ASP A 153 11.04 -1.93 -5.53
C ASP A 153 10.60 -0.51 -5.89
N THR A 154 9.49 -0.02 -5.31
CA THR A 154 9.07 1.39 -5.45
C THR A 154 10.10 2.35 -4.87
N VAL A 155 10.61 2.08 -3.66
CA VAL A 155 11.63 2.91 -3.01
C VAL A 155 12.95 2.87 -3.80
N ARG A 156 13.37 1.71 -4.30
CA ARG A 156 14.57 1.60 -5.14
C ARG A 156 14.44 2.37 -6.45
N PHE A 157 13.26 2.33 -7.08
CA PHE A 157 12.98 3.10 -8.28
C PHE A 157 13.03 4.62 -8.03
N GLU A 158 12.41 5.08 -6.94
CA GLU A 158 12.46 6.50 -6.56
C GLU A 158 13.87 6.97 -6.18
N MET A 159 14.65 6.14 -5.47
CA MET A 159 16.05 6.46 -5.15
C MET A 159 16.97 6.47 -6.38
N ALA A 160 16.74 5.58 -7.35
CA ALA A 160 17.48 5.56 -8.61
C ALA A 160 17.17 6.79 -9.48
N ALA A 161 15.90 7.22 -9.51
CA ALA A 161 15.47 8.44 -10.19
C ALA A 161 16.03 9.70 -9.51
N ALA A 162 16.08 9.74 -8.18
CA ALA A 162 16.63 10.88 -7.43
C ALA A 162 18.16 11.00 -7.53
N ASN A 163 18.87 9.87 -7.71
CA ASN A 163 20.33 9.86 -7.82
C ASN A 163 20.87 10.00 -9.25
N GLY A 164 20.00 10.26 -10.23
CA GLY A 164 20.41 10.61 -11.61
C GLY A 164 21.24 9.54 -12.31
N THR A 165 21.15 8.28 -11.90
CA THR A 165 21.83 7.17 -12.58
C THR A 165 20.98 6.76 -13.78
N VAL A 166 21.01 7.60 -14.82
CA VAL A 166 20.50 7.26 -16.15
C VAL A 166 21.37 6.13 -16.67
N ILE A 167 20.75 5.00 -16.98
CA ILE A 167 21.39 3.91 -17.71
C ILE A 167 21.70 4.49 -19.09
N ASP A 168 22.99 4.68 -19.37
CA ASP A 168 23.54 5.03 -20.68
C ASP A 168 23.18 3.90 -21.65
N VAL A 169 22.17 4.14 -22.50
CA VAL A 169 21.86 3.24 -23.60
C VAL A 169 22.80 3.64 -24.73
N ASP A 170 23.86 2.84 -24.89
CA ASP A 170 24.79 2.86 -26.00
C ASP A 170 24.04 2.65 -27.33
N ASP A 171 23.60 3.76 -27.95
CA ASP A 171 22.95 3.73 -29.25
C ASP A 171 24.02 3.85 -30.35
N SER A 172 24.69 2.73 -30.61
CA SER A 172 25.48 2.55 -31.82
C SER A 172 24.52 2.24 -32.98
N ASN A 173 24.12 3.26 -33.73
CA ASN A 173 23.97 3.11 -35.17
C ASN A 173 24.13 4.43 -35.93
N ASP A 174 24.90 4.31 -37.01
CA ASP A 174 25.49 5.34 -37.83
C ASP A 174 24.46 6.12 -38.68
N SER A 175 24.80 7.39 -38.88
CA SER A 175 24.39 8.38 -39.89
C SER A 175 23.23 8.04 -40.84
N ASN A 176 22.28 8.97 -40.98
CA ASN A 176 22.33 9.98 -42.06
C ASN A 176 21.23 11.04 -41.89
N GLU A 177 21.60 12.23 -42.30
CA GLU A 177 20.89 13.51 -42.28
C GLU A 177 19.52 13.46 -42.97
N ASP A 178 18.49 14.08 -42.41
CA ASP A 178 17.77 15.15 -43.11
C ASP A 178 16.90 16.00 -42.17
N ASP A 179 16.88 17.29 -42.51
CA ASP A 179 15.89 18.34 -42.21
C ASP A 179 14.84 18.08 -41.12
N THR A 180 14.99 18.74 -39.97
CA THR A 180 13.85 19.02 -39.10
C THR A 180 13.90 20.49 -38.67
N GLY A 181 13.28 21.33 -39.49
CA GLY A 181 13.02 22.73 -39.19
C GLY A 181 12.46 22.89 -37.77
N ASN A 182 12.97 23.91 -37.07
CA ASN A 182 12.61 24.35 -35.72
C ASN A 182 11.24 23.86 -35.21
N VAL A 183 11.18 22.62 -34.72
CA VAL A 183 10.06 22.17 -33.89
C VAL A 183 10.29 22.82 -32.55
N THR A 184 9.63 23.95 -32.33
CA THR A 184 9.58 24.55 -30.99
C THR A 184 8.96 23.50 -30.10
N ALA A 185 9.74 22.98 -29.13
CA ALA A 185 9.26 21.98 -28.20
C ALA A 185 7.99 22.53 -27.51
N PRO A 186 6.92 21.72 -27.38
CA PRO A 186 5.70 22.18 -26.74
C PRO A 186 6.01 22.65 -25.33
N THR A 187 5.43 23.79 -24.96
CA THR A 187 5.54 24.35 -23.62
C THR A 187 4.95 23.40 -22.60
N ARG A 188 5.36 23.51 -21.33
CA ARG A 188 4.83 22.66 -20.24
C ARG A 188 3.31 22.74 -20.14
N SER A 189 2.74 23.94 -20.30
CA SER A 189 1.30 24.14 -20.23
C SER A 189 0.57 23.48 -21.42
N GLU A 190 1.16 23.50 -22.62
CA GLU A 190 0.64 22.76 -23.79
C GLU A 190 0.69 21.25 -23.59
N LEU A 191 1.78 20.72 -22.99
CA LEU A 191 1.90 19.30 -22.66
C LEU A 191 0.88 18.86 -21.60
N ILE A 192 0.63 19.68 -20.58
CA ILE A 192 -0.41 19.42 -19.57
C ILE A 192 -1.79 19.32 -20.21
N GLU A 193 -2.10 20.21 -21.14
CA GLU A 193 -3.39 20.21 -21.83
C GLU A 193 -3.52 19.01 -22.77
N LEU A 194 -2.45 18.65 -23.48
CA LEU A 194 -2.40 17.44 -24.29
C LEU A 194 -2.65 16.17 -23.46
N CYS A 195 -2.05 16.08 -22.26
CA CYS A 195 -2.29 14.94 -21.35
C CYS A 195 -3.77 14.82 -20.98
N LYS A 196 -4.45 15.93 -20.65
CA LYS A 196 -5.89 15.91 -20.36
C LYS A 196 -6.72 15.43 -21.55
N GLN A 197 -6.37 15.86 -22.76
CA GLN A 197 -7.08 15.46 -23.98
C GLN A 197 -6.90 13.97 -24.27
N LEU A 198 -5.68 13.44 -24.07
CA LEU A 198 -5.41 12.01 -24.24
C LEU A 198 -6.09 11.16 -23.15
N GLU A 199 -6.11 11.62 -21.90
CA GLU A 199 -6.86 10.97 -20.81
C GLU A 199 -8.35 10.88 -21.15
N ALA A 200 -8.95 11.99 -21.57
CA ALA A 200 -10.34 12.00 -22.03
C ALA A 200 -10.55 11.07 -23.24
N GLY A 201 -9.61 11.07 -24.19
CA GLY A 201 -9.63 10.18 -25.34
C GLY A 201 -9.58 8.69 -24.95
N CYS A 202 -8.79 8.32 -23.95
CA CYS A 202 -8.74 6.94 -23.43
C CYS A 202 -10.08 6.47 -22.87
N MET A 203 -10.85 7.38 -22.26
CA MET A 203 -12.20 7.07 -21.75
C MET A 203 -13.26 6.98 -22.85
N HIS A 204 -13.12 7.75 -23.93
CA HIS A 204 -14.15 7.85 -24.99
C HIS A 204 -13.92 6.90 -26.16
N TYR A 205 -12.67 6.55 -26.44
CA TYR A 205 -12.26 5.70 -27.57
C TYR A 205 -11.61 4.40 -27.11
N GLY A 206 -11.87 4.00 -25.85
CA GLY A 206 -11.26 2.85 -25.21
C GLY A 206 -11.47 1.56 -26.01
N GLY A 207 -10.36 1.00 -26.48
CA GLY A 207 -10.31 -0.32 -27.09
C GLY A 207 -10.21 -1.38 -26.01
N ASP A 208 -9.02 -1.98 -25.86
CA ASP A 208 -8.73 -2.87 -24.73
C ASP A 208 -8.75 -2.08 -23.41
N PRO A 209 -9.60 -2.46 -22.42
CA PRO A 209 -9.69 -1.78 -21.14
C PRO A 209 -8.36 -1.69 -20.39
N HIS A 210 -7.51 -2.71 -20.48
CA HIS A 210 -6.22 -2.72 -19.80
C HIS A 210 -5.27 -1.68 -20.39
N ILE A 211 -5.20 -1.60 -21.72
CA ILE A 211 -4.34 -0.65 -22.42
C ILE A 211 -4.80 0.79 -22.15
N SER A 212 -6.11 1.04 -22.19
CA SER A 212 -6.67 2.37 -21.91
C SER A 212 -6.46 2.81 -20.46
N LEU A 213 -6.59 1.90 -19.50
CA LEU A 213 -6.34 2.17 -18.09
C LEU A 213 -4.85 2.44 -17.82
N ASP A 214 -3.95 1.60 -18.34
CA ASP A 214 -2.52 1.76 -18.17
C ASP A 214 -2.04 3.09 -18.77
N LEU A 215 -2.46 3.39 -20.01
CA LEU A 215 -2.12 4.64 -20.67
C LEU A 215 -2.64 5.86 -19.88
N SER A 216 -3.87 5.81 -19.38
CA SER A 216 -4.42 6.90 -18.55
C SER A 216 -3.62 7.10 -17.26
N SER A 217 -3.18 6.01 -16.62
CA SER A 217 -2.34 6.04 -15.41
C SER A 217 -0.99 6.70 -15.67
N TYR A 218 -0.34 6.36 -16.78
CA TYR A 218 0.92 7.00 -17.19
C TYR A 218 0.74 8.48 -17.52
N LEU A 219 -0.33 8.86 -18.21
CA LEU A 219 -0.63 10.26 -18.54
C LEU A 219 -0.87 11.11 -17.28
N ILE A 220 -1.62 10.58 -16.31
CA ILE A 220 -1.86 11.27 -15.03
C ILE A 220 -0.55 11.51 -14.28
N LYS A 221 0.31 10.48 -14.19
CA LYS A 221 1.62 10.59 -13.53
C LYS A 221 2.51 11.61 -14.22
N PHE A 222 2.57 11.58 -15.56
CA PHE A 222 3.35 12.52 -16.34
C PHE A 222 2.84 13.96 -16.20
N ARG A 223 1.51 14.16 -16.21
CA ARG A 223 0.90 15.47 -15.94
C ARG A 223 1.24 15.99 -14.55
N ALA A 224 1.18 15.14 -13.52
CA ALA A 224 1.55 15.53 -12.16
C ALA A 224 3.02 15.97 -12.08
N HIS A 225 3.91 15.28 -12.79
CA HIS A 225 5.32 15.68 -12.90
C HIS A 225 5.47 17.06 -13.56
N LEU A 226 4.80 17.30 -14.69
CA LEU A 226 4.83 18.59 -15.38
C LEU A 226 4.30 19.73 -14.49
N GLN A 227 3.20 19.50 -13.77
CA GLN A 227 2.63 20.47 -12.83
C GLN A 227 3.57 20.78 -11.66
N ARG A 228 4.25 19.76 -11.13
CA ARG A 228 5.26 19.95 -10.09
C ARG A 228 6.42 20.80 -10.59
N GLU A 229 6.93 20.54 -11.79
CA GLU A 229 7.99 21.37 -12.38
C GLU A 229 7.51 22.81 -12.62
N GLU A 230 6.28 23.00 -13.10
CA GLU A 230 5.71 24.33 -13.31
C GLU A 230 5.64 25.10 -11.98
N PHE A 231 5.16 24.46 -10.91
CA PHE A 231 5.12 25.04 -9.56
C PHE A 231 6.52 25.37 -9.02
N LEU A 232 7.51 24.49 -9.23
CA LEU A 232 8.89 24.73 -8.80
C LEU A 232 9.57 25.85 -9.61
N SER A 233 9.19 26.02 -10.88
CA SER A 233 9.70 27.07 -11.76
C SER A 233 9.00 28.42 -11.56
N ALA A 234 7.82 28.43 -10.94
CA ALA A 234 7.05 29.63 -10.65
C ALA A 234 7.77 30.47 -9.58
N LYS A 235 8.32 31.62 -10.00
CA LYS A 235 8.87 32.60 -9.06
C LYS A 235 7.73 33.17 -8.23
N GLN A 236 7.81 33.00 -6.91
CA GLN A 236 6.87 33.58 -5.96
C GLN A 236 6.81 35.10 -6.17
N THR A 237 5.63 35.60 -6.53
CA THR A 237 5.36 37.04 -6.57
C THR A 237 5.51 37.57 -5.15
N THR A 238 6.60 38.29 -4.90
CA THR A 238 6.85 38.91 -3.59
C THR A 238 5.88 40.06 -3.40
N LEU A 239 5.33 40.16 -2.18
CA LEU A 239 4.29 41.13 -1.79
C LEU A 239 4.62 42.58 -2.18
N ASN A 240 5.91 42.90 -2.32
CA ASN A 240 6.41 44.21 -2.78
C ASN A 240 5.99 44.58 -4.22
N MET A 241 5.65 43.62 -5.09
CA MET A 241 5.15 43.94 -6.44
C MET A 241 3.74 44.56 -6.43
N TYR A 242 2.98 44.40 -5.35
CA TYR A 242 1.64 44.97 -5.20
C TYR A 242 1.63 46.37 -4.55
N PHE A 243 2.76 46.80 -3.98
CA PHE A 243 2.87 48.10 -3.30
C PHE A 243 3.62 49.17 -4.10
N THR A 244 4.10 48.85 -5.30
CA THR A 244 4.61 49.85 -6.25
C THR A 244 3.53 50.18 -7.27
N SER A 245 2.54 50.98 -6.85
CA SER A 245 1.60 51.70 -7.70
C SER A 245 1.49 53.13 -7.23
#